data_AF-A0A7C6M4F7-F1
#
_entry.id   AF-A0A7C6M4F7-F1
#
_cell.length_a   1.000
_cell.length_b   1.000
_cell.length_c   1.000
_cell.angle_alpha   90.00
_cell.angle_beta   90.00
_cell.angle_gamma   90.00
#
_symmetry.space_group_name_H-M   'P 1'
#
loop_
_entity.id
_entity.type
_entity.pdbx_description
1 polymer ?
#
loop_
_entity_poly.entity_id
_entity_poly.type
_entity_poly.pdbx_seq_one_letter_code
_entity_poly.pdbx_strand_id
1 'polypeptide(L)' 'MQFARHFEELYNHKFSELGVDIGLDENRKIWIYEVNWHPGQIFIESRWARNAVMYALYVAKKNRRKKGDYR' A
#
# COMPACT_ATOMS: atom_id res chain seq x y z
N MET A 1 1.53 -4.74 8.83
CA MET A 1 1.79 -3.37 8.34
C MET A 1 1.40 -2.35 9.41
N GLN A 2 2.28 -2.08 10.37
CA GLN A 2 2.06 -1.01 11.37
C GLN A 2 2.51 0.34 10.82
N PHE A 3 3.69 0.38 10.17
CA PHE A 3 4.23 1.55 9.49
C PHE A 3 3.23 2.19 8.52
N ALA A 4 2.75 1.45 7.51
CA ALA A 4 1.87 2.00 6.48
C ALA A 4 0.58 2.63 7.04
N ARG A 5 0.01 2.06 8.10
CA ARG A 5 -1.17 2.64 8.76
C ARG A 5 -0.85 3.94 9.48
N HIS A 6 0.27 3.97 10.21
CA HIS A 6 0.70 5.17 10.91
C HIS A 6 1.11 6.28 9.93
N PHE A 7 1.78 5.93 8.83
CA PHE A 7 2.11 6.87 7.77
C PHE A 7 0.85 7.47 7.12
N GLU A 8 -0.18 6.66 6.85
CA GLU A 8 -1.46 7.15 6.33
C GLU A 8 -2.18 8.11 7.29
N GLU A 9 -2.00 8.00 8.61
CA GLU A 9 -2.58 8.94 9.58
C GLU A 9 -2.05 10.37 9.42
N LEU A 10 -0.90 10.55 8.75
CA LEU A 10 -0.31 11.87 8.48
C LEU A 10 -1.01 12.63 7.35
N TYR A 11 -1.92 11.97 6.62
CA TYR A 11 -2.57 12.52 5.43
C TYR A 11 -4.09 12.35 5.47
N ASN A 12 -4.82 13.29 4.86
CA ASN A 12 -6.29 13.23 4.77
C ASN A 12 -6.82 12.27 3.68
N HIS A 13 -5.94 11.54 3.01
CA HIS A 13 -6.30 10.59 1.96
C HIS A 13 -5.57 9.27 2.16
N LYS A 14 -6.13 8.22 1.55
CA LYS A 14 -5.56 6.87 1.60
C LYS A 14 -4.77 6.59 0.35
N PHE A 15 -3.69 5.84 0.49
CA PHE A 15 -2.87 5.42 -0.63
C PHE A 15 -3.30 4.03 -1.09
N SER A 16 -3.35 3.83 -2.40
CA SER A 16 -3.56 2.50 -2.98
C SER A 16 -2.29 1.65 -2.94
N GLU A 17 -1.13 2.31 -2.88
CA GLU A 17 0.19 1.71 -2.92
C GLU A 17 1.22 2.63 -2.27
N LEU A 18 2.27 2.05 -1.69
CA LEU A 18 3.45 2.74 -1.20
C LEU A 18 4.68 1.92 -1.59
N GLY A 19 5.65 2.55 -2.24
CA GLY A 19 7.02 2.04 -2.35
C GLY A 19 7.79 2.47 -1.10
N VAL A 20 8.57 1.56 -0.52
CA VAL A 20 9.41 1.86 0.64
C VAL A 20 10.83 1.39 0.35
N ASP A 21 11.74 2.34 0.25
CA ASP A 21 13.15 2.05 0.05
C ASP A 21 13.81 1.91 1.41
N ILE A 22 14.40 0.73 1.63
CA ILE A 22 15.05 0.36 2.88
C ILE A 22 16.53 0.08 2.67
N GLY A 23 17.30 0.31 3.72
CA GLY A 23 18.68 -0.14 3.78
C GLY A 23 19.00 -0.78 5.12
N LEU A 24 20.14 -1.45 5.16
CA LEU A 24 20.63 -2.20 6.30
C LEU A 24 21.93 -1.54 6.77
N ASP A 25 22.03 -1.26 8.07
CA ASP A 25 23.31 -0.87 8.65
C ASP A 25 24.20 -2.09 8.94
N GLU A 26 25.40 -1.83 9.45
CA GLU A 26 26.39 -2.83 9.88
C GLU A 26 25.87 -3.83 10.93
N ASN A 27 24.85 -3.43 11.71
CA ASN A 27 24.19 -4.26 12.71
C ASN A 27 22.94 -4.97 12.17
N ARG A 28 22.70 -4.92 10.85
CA ARG A 28 21.51 -5.45 10.16
C ARG A 28 20.20 -4.80 10.63
N LYS A 29 20.25 -3.60 11.20
CA LYS A 29 19.05 -2.84 11.49
C LYS A 29 18.50 -2.27 10.19
N ILE A 30 17.18 -2.37 10.03
CA ILE A 30 16.47 -1.83 8.88
C ILE A 30 16.22 -0.33 9.10
N TRP A 31 16.56 0.46 8.10
CA TRP A 31 16.30 1.90 8.03
C TRP A 31 15.44 2.20 6.80
N ILE A 32 14.52 3.16 6.93
CA ILE A 32 13.71 3.66 5.82
C ILE A 32 14.40 4.91 5.28
N TYR A 33 14.69 4.93 3.98
CA TYR A 33 15.35 6.04 3.29
C TYR A 33 14.36 6.91 2.53
N GLU A 34 13.39 6.27 1.88
CA GLU A 34 12.39 6.96 1.05
C GLU A 34 11.05 6.22 1.08
N VAL A 35 9.96 6.99 0.94
CA VAL A 35 8.60 6.46 0.79
C VAL A 35 7.96 7.14 -0.41
N ASN A 36 7.62 6.34 -1.41
CA ASN A 36 7.04 6.81 -2.66
C ASN A 36 5.55 6.45 -2.72
N TRP A 37 4.70 7.47 -2.87
CA TRP A 37 3.25 7.27 -3.06
C TRP A 37 2.91 6.72 -4.46
N HIS A 38 3.85 6.81 -5.41
CA HIS A 38 3.77 6.20 -6.73
C HIS A 38 5.14 5.64 -7.14
N PRO A 39 5.49 4.41 -6.71
CA PRO A 39 6.77 3.82 -7.08
C PRO A 39 6.86 3.57 -8.59
N GLY A 40 8.04 3.83 -9.16
CA GLY A 40 8.31 3.59 -10.58
C GLY A 40 8.08 2.11 -10.98
N GLN A 41 7.66 1.90 -12.22
CA GLN A 41 7.05 0.63 -12.65
C GLN A 41 7.98 -0.32 -13.41
N ILE A 42 9.23 0.09 -13.68
CA ILE A 42 10.10 -0.66 -14.59
C ILE A 42 10.39 -2.05 -13.97
N PHE A 43 10.05 -3.11 -14.71
CA PHE A 43 10.23 -4.54 -14.39
C PHE A 43 9.23 -5.19 -13.42
N ILE A 44 8.20 -4.48 -12.95
CA ILE A 44 7.18 -5.02 -12.02
C ILE A 44 5.74 -4.89 -12.51
N GLU A 45 5.55 -4.52 -13.77
CA GLU A 45 4.26 -4.12 -14.36
C GLU A 45 3.20 -5.23 -14.22
N SER A 46 3.59 -6.49 -14.42
CA SER A 46 2.67 -7.64 -14.31
C SER A 46 2.20 -7.88 -12.87
N ARG A 47 3.09 -7.72 -11.89
CA ARG A 47 2.75 -7.85 -10.46
C ARG A 47 1.89 -6.67 -10.01
N TRP A 48 2.21 -5.47 -10.48
CA TRP A 48 1.43 -4.26 -10.23
C TRP A 48 0.01 -4.39 -10.78
N ALA A 49 -0.15 -4.80 -12.05
CA ALA A 49 -1.45 -5.03 -12.68
C ALA A 49 -2.28 -6.04 -11.88
N ARG A 50 -1.68 -7.17 -11.48
CA ARG A 50 -2.34 -8.16 -10.64
C ARG A 50 -2.79 -7.56 -9.30
N ASN A 51 -1.92 -6.83 -8.62
CA ASN A 51 -2.22 -6.23 -7.33
C ASN A 51 -3.33 -5.16 -7.45
N ALA A 52 -3.31 -4.34 -8.50
CA ALA A 52 -4.33 -3.34 -8.78
C ALA A 52 -5.72 -3.98 -8.96
N VAL A 53 -5.81 -5.05 -9.76
CA VAL A 53 -7.06 -5.81 -9.94
C VAL A 53 -7.54 -6.41 -8.61
N MET A 54 -6.64 -7.02 -7.84
CA MET A 54 -6.97 -7.60 -6.54
C MET A 54 -7.43 -6.56 -5.53
N TYR A 55 -6.81 -5.37 -5.53
CA TYR A 55 -7.22 -4.26 -4.68
C TYR A 55 -8.59 -3.71 -5.07
N ALA A 56 -8.87 -3.55 -6.37
CA ALA A 56 -10.17 -3.15 -6.87
C ALA A 56 -11.28 -4.13 -6.43
N LEU A 57 -11.01 -5.45 -6.53
CA LEU A 57 -11.93 -6.49 -6.04
C LEU A 57 -12.15 -6.40 -4.52
N TYR A 58 -11.11 -6.15 -3.73
CA TYR A 58 -11.20 -5.95 -2.28
C TYR A 58 -12.11 -4.76 -1.94
N VAL A 59 -11.88 -3.60 -2.56
CA VAL A 59 -12.68 -2.38 -2.34
C VAL A 59 -14.15 -2.63 -2.71
N ALA A 60 -14.40 -3.29 -3.85
CA ALA A 60 -15.75 -3.65 -4.29
C ALA A 60 -16.47 -4.58 -3.31
N LYS A 61 -15.79 -5.60 -2.77
CA LYS A 61 -16.36 -6.51 -1.76
C LYS A 61 -16.64 -5.77 -0.45
N LYS A 62 -15.72 -4.92 0.02
CA LYS A 62 -15.88 -4.12 1.24
C LYS A 62 -17.09 -3.19 1.15
N ASN A 63 -17.28 -2.53 0.01
CA ASN A 63 -18.42 -1.63 -0.22
C ASN A 63 -19.75 -2.38 -0.32
N ARG A 64 -19.77 -3.59 -0.90
CA ARG A 64 -20.95 -4.46 -0.89
C ARG A 64 -21.35 -4.89 0.53
N ARG A 65 -20.38 -5.32 1.35
CA ARG A 65 -20.64 -5.72 2.74
C ARG A 65 -21.21 -4.56 3.56
N LYS A 66 -20.61 -3.37 3.44
CA LYS A 66 -21.15 -2.15 4.08
C LYS A 66 -22.61 -1.91 3.71
N LYS A 67 -23.01 -2.05 2.43
CA LYS A 67 -24.42 -1.90 2.02
C LYS A 67 -25.35 -2.98 2.58
N GLY A 68 -24.85 -4.17 2.89
CA GLY A 68 -25.61 -5.25 3.51
C GLY A 68 -25.86 -5.03 5.01
N ASP A 69 -24.92 -4.40 5.72
CA ASP A 69 -25.05 -4.08 7.16
C ASP A 69 -26.06 -2.94 7.44
N TYR A 70 -26.49 -2.19 6.42
CA TYR A 70 -27.54 -1.14 6.52
C TYR A 70 -28.92 -1.59 6.04
N ARG A 71 -29.12 -2.89 5.78
CA ARG A 71 -30.43 -3.51 5.48
C ARG A 71 -30.86 -4.37 6.65
#